data_AF-A0AA39NN55-F1
#
_entry.id   AF-A0AA39NN55-F1
#
_cell.length_a   1.000
_cell.length_b   1.000
_cell.length_c   1.000
_cell.angle_alpha   90.00
_cell.angle_beta   90.00
_cell.angle_gamma   90.00
#
_symmetry.space_group_name_H-M   'P 1'
#
loop_
_entity.id
_entity.type
_entity.pdbx_description
1 polymer ?
#
loop_
_entity_poly.entity_id
_entity_poly.type
_entity_poly.pdbx_seq_one_letter_code
_entity_poly.pdbx_strand_id
1 'polypeptide(L)'
;MPYDFPNPRATANLPTAVKTFPYDKSTCSGEAPAMLPVGSAAPFTDGTFPRVYIPWNHITAGFPEEIQAKEDKKSRNREENRSRRSTFDKPWPLVITGFSEDFGKFLLWYQCFATASHSVWNLLPFNPKALAWTITAFQGNVVSDDPELIAEALACIKTAAWHDTSIQNLVKWITQSQGCSGNPAELTVMMTQSWRLSYIETKNLDDDKGPVFLLTGEPITYNLDLHQAIAAHIRKLRIHVNYQQLINVDKIIRCDWCKNQNHLSHACPFLEVDSTWYGPSTEELRLQMMKSDPPKDALRKRKEESKNADGRSKHGKKNDISWSKVRHGKKQ
;
A
#
# COMPACT_ATOMS: atom_id res chain seq x y z
N MET A 1 18.02 -36.69 11.52
CA MET A 1 19.17 -35.91 12.01
C MET A 1 18.68 -34.50 12.31
N PRO A 2 19.10 -33.86 13.41
CA PRO A 2 18.79 -32.45 13.64
C PRO A 2 19.31 -31.63 12.47
N TYR A 3 18.51 -30.67 12.00
CA TYR A 3 18.92 -29.76 10.94
C TYR A 3 19.80 -28.66 11.54
N ASP A 4 21.03 -28.51 11.06
CA ASP A 4 21.93 -27.47 11.51
C ASP A 4 21.55 -26.14 10.85
N PHE A 5 21.04 -25.20 11.66
CA PHE A 5 20.70 -23.87 11.17
C PHE A 5 21.96 -23.10 10.75
N PRO A 6 21.91 -22.34 9.64
CA PRO A 6 23.02 -21.48 9.25
C PRO A 6 23.23 -20.38 10.29
N ASN A 7 24.46 -19.84 10.37
CA ASN A 7 24.71 -18.68 11.22
C ASN A 7 23.90 -17.47 10.69
N PRO A 8 22.94 -16.91 11.45
CA PRO A 8 22.12 -15.80 10.99
C PRO A 8 22.90 -14.51 10.72
N ARG A 9 24.11 -14.36 11.29
CA ARG A 9 25.02 -13.22 11.06
C ARG A 9 25.88 -13.40 9.80
N ALA A 10 26.02 -14.61 9.28
CA ALA A 10 26.86 -14.90 8.13
C ALA A 10 26.12 -14.60 6.82
N THR A 11 25.96 -13.32 6.48
CA THR A 11 25.25 -12.88 5.27
C THR A 11 26.05 -13.10 3.98
N ALA A 12 27.38 -13.21 4.06
CA ALA A 12 28.28 -13.29 2.89
C ALA A 12 28.10 -14.54 2.02
N ASN A 13 27.57 -15.64 2.57
CA ASN A 13 27.44 -16.93 1.87
C ASN A 13 26.00 -17.42 1.76
N LEU A 14 25.00 -16.56 2.05
CA LEU A 14 23.61 -16.95 1.85
C LEU A 14 23.36 -17.13 0.34
N PRO A 15 22.71 -18.22 -0.10
CA PRO A 15 22.31 -18.35 -1.49
C PRO A 15 21.46 -17.13 -1.83
N THR A 16 21.96 -16.30 -2.75
CA THR A 16 21.21 -15.16 -3.25
C THR A 16 19.95 -15.71 -3.92
N ALA A 17 18.79 -15.20 -3.51
CA ALA A 17 17.46 -15.64 -3.98
C ALA A 17 17.36 -15.76 -5.51
N VAL A 18 18.21 -15.01 -6.22
CA VAL A 18 18.45 -15.05 -7.67
C VAL A 18 18.59 -16.47 -8.25
N LYS A 19 19.12 -17.46 -7.51
CA LYS A 19 19.31 -18.82 -8.04
C LYS A 19 18.14 -19.79 -7.83
N THR A 20 17.16 -19.48 -6.98
CA THR A 20 16.10 -20.45 -6.61
C THR A 20 14.68 -19.93 -6.80
N PHE A 21 14.51 -18.62 -6.99
CA PHE A 21 13.20 -18.02 -7.21
C PHE A 21 13.23 -17.01 -8.38
N PRO A 22 12.41 -17.20 -9.42
CA PRO A 22 12.41 -16.33 -10.61
C PRO A 22 11.72 -14.98 -10.40
N TYR A 23 11.47 -14.56 -9.16
CA TYR A 23 10.55 -13.45 -8.87
C TYR A 23 11.19 -12.05 -8.91
N ASP A 24 12.53 -11.96 -8.98
CA ASP A 24 13.25 -10.73 -9.37
C ASP A 24 13.02 -10.33 -10.84
N LYS A 25 12.37 -11.17 -11.66
CA LYS A 25 12.11 -10.90 -13.09
C LYS A 25 10.77 -10.22 -13.37
N SER A 26 10.31 -9.34 -12.48
CA SER A 26 9.08 -8.55 -12.70
C SER A 26 9.34 -7.06 -12.87
N THR A 27 10.20 -6.72 -13.82
CA THR A 27 9.98 -5.58 -14.72
C THR A 27 10.26 -6.04 -16.14
N CYS A 28 9.24 -5.99 -16.99
CA CYS A 28 9.25 -6.44 -18.37
C CYS A 28 10.45 -5.90 -19.16
N SER A 29 11.04 -6.77 -19.98
CA SER A 29 11.91 -6.40 -21.10
C SER A 29 11.08 -5.77 -22.22
N GLY A 30 10.82 -4.47 -22.12
CA GLY A 30 10.71 -3.59 -23.28
C GLY A 30 11.89 -2.63 -23.17
N GLU A 31 12.66 -2.46 -24.25
CA GLU A 31 13.89 -1.65 -24.23
C GLU A 31 13.66 -0.28 -23.59
N ALA A 32 14.29 -0.06 -22.44
CA ALA A 32 14.40 1.23 -21.78
C ALA A 32 15.60 2.01 -22.37
N PRO A 33 15.56 3.35 -22.40
CA PRO A 33 16.58 4.19 -23.02
C PRO A 33 17.99 3.93 -22.44
N ALA A 34 19.01 4.14 -23.27
CA ALA A 34 20.41 3.73 -23.05
C ALA A 34 21.08 4.25 -21.76
N MET A 35 20.44 5.13 -20.99
CA MET A 35 20.84 5.49 -19.63
C MET A 35 19.62 5.70 -18.75
N LEU A 36 19.48 4.84 -17.73
CA LEU A 36 18.69 5.12 -16.54
C LEU A 36 19.63 5.66 -15.43
N PRO A 37 19.19 6.62 -14.60
CA PRO A 37 19.89 6.91 -13.36
C PRO A 37 19.81 5.68 -12.45
N VAL A 38 20.97 5.19 -12.01
CA VAL A 38 21.08 4.04 -11.11
C VAL A 38 20.68 4.48 -9.71
N GLY A 39 19.60 3.92 -9.18
CA GLY A 39 19.16 4.09 -7.78
C GLY A 39 17.69 4.47 -7.67
N SER A 40 16.99 3.87 -6.70
CA SER A 40 15.59 4.19 -6.35
C SER A 40 15.40 5.56 -5.68
N ALA A 41 16.44 6.40 -5.67
CA ALA A 41 16.28 7.83 -5.55
C ALA A 41 16.05 8.35 -6.97
N ALA A 42 14.82 8.69 -7.34
CA ALA A 42 14.65 9.69 -8.37
C ALA A 42 15.39 10.93 -7.85
N PRO A 43 16.52 11.35 -8.44
CA PRO A 43 17.06 12.64 -8.08
C PRO A 43 15.95 13.63 -8.43
N PHE A 44 15.44 14.35 -7.44
CA PHE A 44 14.80 15.62 -7.73
C PHE A 44 15.91 16.45 -8.35
N THR A 45 16.00 16.41 -9.68
CA THR A 45 16.92 17.29 -10.37
C THR A 45 16.34 18.69 -10.21
N ASP A 46 17.18 19.67 -9.92
CA ASP A 46 16.82 21.10 -10.01
C ASP A 46 16.52 21.51 -11.47
N GLY A 47 16.35 20.54 -12.38
CA GLY A 47 15.93 20.75 -13.73
C GLY A 47 14.52 21.30 -13.74
N THR A 48 14.34 22.48 -14.34
CA THR A 48 13.04 22.96 -14.77
C THR A 48 12.49 22.00 -15.82
N PHE A 49 11.69 21.03 -15.39
CA PHE A 49 10.89 20.22 -16.29
C PHE A 49 9.78 21.08 -16.90
N PRO A 50 9.47 20.91 -18.20
CA PRO A 50 8.30 21.56 -18.77
C PRO A 50 7.07 21.12 -17.98
N ARG A 51 6.40 22.09 -17.34
CA ARG A 51 5.17 21.85 -16.58
C ARG A 51 4.09 21.42 -17.55
N VAL A 52 3.77 20.13 -17.58
CA VAL A 52 2.63 19.63 -18.33
C VAL A 52 1.39 19.85 -17.47
N TYR A 53 0.59 20.85 -17.83
CA TYR A 53 -0.72 21.05 -17.21
C TYR A 53 -1.72 20.07 -17.83
N ILE A 54 -2.17 19.11 -17.03
CA ILE A 54 -3.30 18.25 -17.39
C ILE A 54 -4.53 18.77 -16.66
N PRO A 55 -5.55 19.30 -17.38
CA PRO A 55 -6.79 19.72 -16.74
C PRO A 55 -7.41 18.57 -15.96
N TRP A 56 -7.90 18.85 -14.75
CA TRP A 56 -8.58 17.86 -13.90
C TRP A 56 -9.67 17.07 -14.66
N ASN A 57 -10.46 17.80 -15.46
CA ASN A 57 -11.54 17.22 -16.27
C ASN A 57 -11.04 16.15 -17.25
N HIS A 58 -9.79 16.21 -17.72
CA HIS A 58 -9.21 15.17 -18.58
C HIS A 58 -8.85 13.91 -17.80
N ILE A 59 -8.47 14.05 -16.53
CA ILE A 59 -8.16 12.92 -15.64
C ILE A 59 -9.44 12.22 -15.19
N THR A 60 -10.50 12.98 -14.93
CA THR A 60 -11.75 12.47 -14.34
C THR A 60 -12.86 12.19 -15.34
N ALA A 61 -12.67 12.43 -16.64
CA ALA A 61 -13.69 12.23 -17.68
C ALA A 61 -14.27 10.80 -17.72
N GLY A 62 -13.55 9.81 -17.17
CA GLY A 62 -13.98 8.41 -17.12
C GLY A 62 -14.51 7.93 -15.76
N PHE A 63 -14.59 8.80 -14.74
CA PHE A 63 -15.04 8.36 -13.41
C PHE A 63 -16.56 8.13 -13.40
N PRO A 64 -17.05 6.97 -12.91
CA PRO A 64 -18.49 6.74 -12.75
C PRO A 64 -19.11 7.80 -11.82
N GLU A 65 -20.25 8.39 -12.23
CA GLU A 65 -21.01 9.38 -11.44
C GLU A 65 -21.34 8.87 -10.01
N GLU A 66 -21.42 7.56 -9.82
CA GLU A 66 -21.66 6.92 -8.52
C GLU A 66 -20.53 7.10 -7.50
N ILE A 67 -19.27 7.23 -7.96
CA ILE A 67 -18.13 7.50 -7.08
C ILE A 67 -18.25 8.93 -6.54
N GLN A 68 -18.62 9.87 -7.41
CA GLN A 68 -18.85 11.28 -7.03
C GLN A 68 -20.02 11.40 -6.03
N ALA A 69 -21.13 10.68 -6.26
CA ALA A 69 -22.34 10.79 -5.43
C ALA A 69 -22.29 10.06 -4.07
N LYS A 70 -21.53 8.96 -3.94
CA LYS A 70 -21.39 8.22 -2.66
C LYS A 70 -20.48 8.94 -1.66
N GLU A 71 -19.55 9.77 -2.14
CA GLU A 71 -18.64 10.56 -1.31
C GLU A 71 -19.36 11.73 -0.62
N ASP A 72 -20.29 12.39 -1.33
CA ASP A 72 -21.11 13.49 -0.83
C ASP A 72 -22.00 13.14 0.38
N LYS A 73 -22.42 11.87 0.50
CA LYS A 73 -23.29 11.37 1.59
C LYS A 73 -22.51 10.92 2.83
N LYS A 74 -21.26 10.48 2.68
CA LYS A 74 -20.46 9.95 3.79
C LYS A 74 -19.81 11.04 4.64
N SER A 75 -19.60 12.23 4.06
CA SER A 75 -19.05 13.41 4.73
C SER A 75 -20.03 14.06 5.73
N ARG A 76 -21.32 14.15 5.37
CA ARG A 76 -22.36 14.77 6.24
C ARG A 76 -22.56 14.09 7.59
N ASN A 77 -22.36 12.77 7.68
CA ASN A 77 -22.50 12.04 8.95
C ASN A 77 -21.25 12.13 9.86
N ARG A 78 -20.17 12.79 9.43
CA ARG A 78 -18.88 12.82 10.16
C ARG A 78 -18.57 14.17 10.81
N GLU A 79 -19.42 15.18 10.59
CA GLU A 79 -19.21 16.57 11.04
C GLU A 79 -19.48 16.79 12.54
N GLU A 80 -20.32 15.98 13.20
CA GLU A 80 -20.80 16.29 14.54
C GLU A 80 -19.83 15.95 15.70
N ASN A 81 -18.64 15.39 15.43
CA ASN A 81 -17.78 14.87 16.52
C ASN A 81 -16.27 15.14 16.36
N ARG A 82 -15.86 16.26 15.76
CA ARG A 82 -14.44 16.62 15.61
C ARG A 82 -14.10 17.95 16.29
N SER A 83 -14.02 17.96 17.62
CA SER A 83 -13.21 18.98 18.30
C SER A 83 -11.73 18.62 18.16
N ARG A 84 -11.01 19.41 17.35
CA ARG A 84 -9.54 19.64 17.38
C ARG A 84 -8.64 18.38 17.34
N ARG A 85 -8.12 18.08 16.14
CA ARG A 85 -6.74 17.59 15.82
C ARG A 85 -6.75 16.68 14.58
N SER A 86 -6.86 17.32 13.43
CA SER A 86 -6.31 16.95 12.12
C SER A 86 -6.97 17.90 11.15
N THR A 87 -6.37 19.08 10.95
CA THR A 87 -6.87 20.11 10.01
C THR A 87 -6.82 19.64 8.55
N PHE A 88 -6.34 18.42 8.30
CA PHE A 88 -6.03 17.91 6.98
C PHE A 88 -6.69 16.55 6.77
N ASP A 89 -7.18 16.36 5.55
CA ASP A 89 -7.60 15.05 5.09
C ASP A 89 -6.41 14.28 4.53
N LYS A 90 -6.52 12.96 4.63
CA LYS A 90 -5.46 12.04 4.19
C LYS A 90 -5.20 12.26 2.70
N PRO A 91 -3.96 12.06 2.19
CA PRO A 91 -3.74 11.97 0.74
C PRO A 91 -4.79 11.02 0.16
N TRP A 92 -5.44 11.41 -0.92
CA TRP A 92 -6.51 10.63 -1.54
C TRP A 92 -5.88 9.69 -2.57
N PRO A 93 -5.70 8.39 -2.27
CA PRO A 93 -5.34 7.45 -3.31
C PRO A 93 -6.53 7.34 -4.26
N LEU A 94 -6.33 7.79 -5.50
CA LEU A 94 -7.30 7.62 -6.58
C LEU A 94 -6.80 6.54 -7.53
N VAL A 95 -7.57 5.45 -7.65
CA VAL A 95 -7.32 4.43 -8.66
C VAL A 95 -7.93 4.93 -9.96
N ILE A 96 -7.08 5.45 -10.84
CA ILE A 96 -7.50 5.94 -12.15
C ILE A 96 -7.60 4.74 -13.10
N THR A 97 -8.72 4.62 -13.80
CA THR A 97 -8.97 3.59 -14.82
C THR A 97 -9.52 4.25 -16.09
N GLY A 98 -9.54 3.50 -17.21
CA GLY A 98 -10.21 3.96 -18.45
C GLY A 98 -9.36 4.82 -19.40
N PHE A 99 -8.05 4.97 -19.16
CA PHE A 99 -7.13 5.58 -20.13
C PHE A 99 -6.51 4.55 -21.09
N SER A 100 -5.99 5.03 -22.22
CA SER A 100 -5.23 4.18 -23.15
C SER A 100 -3.90 3.74 -22.55
N GLU A 101 -3.41 2.55 -22.94
CA GLU A 101 -2.15 2.00 -22.42
C GLU A 101 -0.96 2.97 -22.60
N ASP A 102 -0.86 3.62 -23.75
CA ASP A 102 0.19 4.59 -24.04
C ASP A 102 0.10 5.84 -23.16
N PHE A 103 -1.11 6.32 -22.87
CA PHE A 103 -1.28 7.44 -21.94
C PHE A 103 -0.92 7.01 -20.52
N GLY A 104 -1.26 5.79 -20.12
CA GLY A 104 -0.82 5.20 -18.86
C GLY A 104 0.70 5.14 -18.72
N LYS A 105 1.40 4.68 -19.78
CA LYS A 105 2.87 4.65 -19.83
C LYS A 105 3.47 6.05 -19.74
N PHE A 106 2.90 7.02 -20.46
CA PHE A 106 3.31 8.42 -20.38
C PHE A 106 3.14 8.99 -18.97
N LEU A 107 1.99 8.72 -18.34
CA LEU A 107 1.68 9.14 -16.98
C LEU A 107 2.67 8.55 -15.95
N LEU A 108 2.94 7.26 -16.05
CA LEU A 108 3.91 6.57 -15.20
C LEU A 108 5.35 7.00 -15.46
N TRP A 109 5.69 7.37 -16.69
CA TRP A 109 7.01 7.90 -17.03
C TRP A 109 7.27 9.26 -16.39
N TYR A 110 6.29 10.16 -16.43
CA TYR A 110 6.42 11.50 -15.86
C TYR A 110 6.31 11.51 -14.31
N GLN A 111 5.59 10.54 -13.74
CA GLN A 111 5.36 10.30 -12.30
C GLN A 111 4.63 11.41 -11.54
N CYS A 112 4.97 12.69 -11.75
CA CYS A 112 4.54 13.79 -10.89
C CYS A 112 3.95 14.94 -11.71
N PHE A 113 2.65 15.23 -11.57
CA PHE A 113 1.93 16.24 -12.36
C PHE A 113 1.36 17.35 -11.49
N ALA A 114 1.58 18.60 -11.85
CA ALA A 114 0.82 19.71 -11.29
C ALA A 114 -0.46 19.93 -12.10
N THR A 115 -1.64 19.72 -11.50
CA THR A 115 -2.94 19.92 -12.17
C THR A 115 -3.58 21.27 -11.85
N ALA A 116 -3.07 21.98 -10.83
CA ALA A 116 -3.45 23.34 -10.45
C ALA A 116 -2.27 23.98 -9.71
N SER A 117 -2.34 25.28 -9.42
CA SER A 117 -1.28 25.97 -8.64
C SER A 117 -1.12 25.44 -7.21
N HIS A 118 -1.97 24.52 -6.78
CA HIS A 118 -2.07 24.00 -5.42
C HIS A 118 -2.28 22.48 -5.37
N SER A 119 -2.10 21.75 -6.47
CA SER A 119 -2.22 20.28 -6.45
C SER A 119 -1.18 19.62 -7.32
N VAL A 120 -0.44 18.70 -6.70
CA VAL A 120 0.52 17.82 -7.36
C VAL A 120 0.03 16.39 -7.18
N TRP A 121 0.01 15.64 -8.26
CA TRP A 121 -0.38 14.25 -8.34
C TRP A 121 0.85 13.41 -8.56
N ASN A 122 1.04 12.41 -7.73
CA ASN A 122 2.03 11.38 -7.98
C ASN A 122 1.31 10.12 -8.46
N LEU A 123 1.69 9.65 -9.65
CA LEU A 123 1.15 8.46 -10.28
C LEU A 123 2.14 7.32 -10.09
N LEU A 124 1.65 6.29 -9.41
CA LEU A 124 2.38 5.07 -9.14
C LEU A 124 1.64 3.89 -9.79
N PRO A 125 2.38 2.88 -10.30
CA PRO A 125 1.74 1.68 -10.81
C PRO A 125 0.98 1.00 -9.66
N PHE A 126 -0.32 0.80 -9.87
CA PHE A 126 -1.15 0.13 -8.89
C PHE A 126 -1.11 -1.39 -9.12
N ASN A 127 -0.51 -2.11 -8.17
CA ASN A 127 -0.58 -3.56 -8.14
C ASN A 127 -1.54 -4.00 -7.03
N PRO A 128 -2.78 -4.43 -7.35
CA PRO A 128 -3.75 -4.87 -6.35
C PRO A 128 -3.32 -6.15 -5.62
N LYS A 129 -2.32 -6.86 -6.15
CA LYS A 129 -1.73 -8.07 -5.55
C LYS A 129 -0.46 -7.76 -4.75
N ALA A 130 0.02 -6.51 -4.75
CA ALA A 130 1.15 -6.14 -3.94
C ALA A 130 0.77 -6.21 -2.47
N LEU A 131 1.57 -6.95 -1.72
CA LEU A 131 1.44 -7.06 -0.27
C LEU A 131 2.47 -6.13 0.38
N ALA A 132 2.18 -5.71 1.61
CA ALA A 132 3.10 -4.88 2.36
C ALA A 132 4.38 -5.68 2.67
N TRP A 133 5.54 -5.09 2.37
CA TRP A 133 6.82 -5.66 2.77
C TRP A 133 7.09 -5.47 4.27
N THR A 134 6.37 -4.53 4.91
CA THR A 134 6.45 -4.31 6.35
C THR A 134 5.77 -5.46 7.09
N ILE A 135 6.55 -6.18 7.90
CA ILE A 135 6.06 -7.29 8.73
C ILE A 135 5.59 -6.74 10.08
N THR A 136 6.47 -6.05 10.79
CA THR A 136 6.19 -5.49 12.12
C THR A 136 7.24 -4.46 12.54
N ALA A 137 6.98 -3.73 13.62
CA ALA A 137 7.93 -2.84 14.28
C ALA A 137 8.15 -3.30 15.72
N PHE A 138 9.36 -3.10 16.22
CA PHE A 138 9.77 -3.41 17.58
C PHE A 138 10.26 -2.16 18.32
N GLN A 139 9.91 -2.06 19.59
CA GLN A 139 10.36 -1.02 20.51
C GLN A 139 11.08 -1.64 21.72
N GLY A 140 11.85 -0.84 22.45
CA GLY A 140 12.52 -1.26 23.67
C GLY A 140 13.82 -0.49 23.89
N ASN A 141 14.44 -0.69 25.06
CA ASN A 141 15.68 0.01 25.43
C ASN A 141 16.88 -0.36 24.54
N VAL A 142 16.79 -1.49 23.82
CA VAL A 142 17.84 -1.98 22.92
C VAL A 142 17.73 -1.39 21.51
N VAL A 143 16.76 -0.50 21.26
CA VAL A 143 16.59 0.10 19.94
C VAL A 143 17.51 1.33 19.83
N SER A 144 18.56 1.22 19.01
CA SER A 144 19.48 2.32 18.69
C SER A 144 19.93 2.23 17.22
N ASP A 145 20.46 3.34 16.69
CA ASP A 145 21.03 3.41 15.33
C ASP A 145 22.47 2.85 15.28
N ASP A 146 22.67 1.70 15.93
CA ASP A 146 23.95 0.98 15.91
C ASP A 146 23.87 -0.19 14.92
N PRO A 147 24.66 -0.17 13.82
CA PRO A 147 24.65 -1.24 12.82
C PRO A 147 24.92 -2.64 13.38
N GLU A 148 25.80 -2.77 14.38
CA GLU A 148 26.12 -4.07 14.98
C GLU A 148 24.91 -4.60 15.77
N LEU A 149 24.25 -3.72 16.51
CA LEU A 149 23.06 -4.06 17.28
C LEU A 149 21.86 -4.37 16.38
N ILE A 150 21.70 -3.65 15.26
CA ILE A 150 20.68 -3.94 14.25
C ILE A 150 20.90 -5.34 13.65
N ALA A 151 22.15 -5.68 13.31
CA ALA A 151 22.50 -6.99 12.79
C ALA A 151 22.27 -8.11 13.82
N GLU A 152 22.63 -7.86 15.09
CA GLU A 152 22.37 -8.77 16.20
C GLU A 152 20.87 -8.98 16.43
N ALA A 153 20.09 -7.90 16.49
CA ALA A 153 18.64 -7.97 16.64
C ALA A 153 17.98 -8.73 15.51
N LEU A 154 18.38 -8.47 14.25
CA LEU A 154 17.88 -9.21 13.09
C LEU A 154 18.22 -10.70 13.20
N ALA A 155 19.44 -11.03 13.65
CA ALA A 155 19.82 -12.42 13.87
C ALA A 155 18.94 -13.10 14.92
N CYS A 156 18.70 -12.47 16.07
CA CYS A 156 17.80 -12.98 17.10
C CYS A 156 16.36 -13.16 16.59
N ILE A 157 15.85 -12.21 15.80
CA ILE A 157 14.51 -12.30 15.16
C ILE A 157 14.44 -13.50 14.23
N LYS A 158 15.43 -13.69 13.35
CA LYS A 158 15.50 -14.83 12.43
C LYS A 158 15.56 -16.15 13.20
N THR A 159 16.45 -16.27 14.17
CA THR A 159 16.58 -17.47 15.00
C THR A 159 15.29 -17.81 15.73
N ALA A 160 14.60 -16.82 16.32
CA ALA A 160 13.31 -17.03 16.96
C ALA A 160 12.26 -17.57 15.97
N ALA A 161 12.18 -16.98 14.77
CA ALA A 161 11.28 -17.46 13.72
C ALA A 161 11.63 -18.87 13.23
N TRP A 162 12.92 -19.19 13.13
CA TRP A 162 13.40 -20.52 12.72
C TRP A 162 13.09 -21.61 13.72
N HIS A 163 12.92 -21.31 15.01
CA HIS A 163 12.58 -22.30 16.02
C HIS A 163 11.07 -22.38 16.30
N ASP A 164 10.27 -21.45 15.78
CA ASP A 164 8.82 -21.45 15.99
C ASP A 164 8.13 -22.47 15.06
N THR A 165 7.59 -23.54 15.65
CA THR A 165 6.92 -24.62 14.90
C THR A 165 5.67 -24.15 14.16
N SER A 166 4.96 -23.13 14.64
CA SER A 166 3.77 -22.61 13.98
C SER A 166 4.14 -21.88 12.69
N ILE A 167 5.18 -21.04 12.75
CA ILE A 167 5.76 -20.37 11.58
C ILE A 167 6.28 -21.42 10.59
N GLN A 168 7.08 -22.39 11.04
CA GLN A 168 7.62 -23.44 10.17
C GLN A 168 6.52 -24.21 9.42
N ASN A 169 5.46 -24.62 10.12
CA ASN A 169 4.34 -25.35 9.51
C ASN A 169 3.59 -24.49 8.49
N LEU A 170 3.35 -23.21 8.81
CA LEU A 170 2.67 -22.28 7.91
C LEU A 170 3.52 -22.00 6.65
N VAL A 171 4.81 -21.76 6.81
CA VAL A 171 5.77 -21.59 5.71
C VAL A 171 5.78 -22.83 4.83
N LYS A 172 5.93 -24.03 5.42
CA LYS A 172 5.91 -25.30 4.68
C LYS A 172 4.66 -25.44 3.84
N TRP A 173 3.49 -25.21 4.43
CA TRP A 173 2.21 -25.35 3.73
C TRP A 173 2.10 -24.35 2.56
N ILE A 174 2.51 -23.10 2.75
CA ILE A 174 2.54 -22.08 1.70
C ILE A 174 3.49 -22.50 0.56
N THR A 175 4.74 -22.85 0.87
CA THR A 175 5.73 -23.17 -0.15
C THR A 175 5.42 -24.49 -0.87
N GLN A 176 4.83 -25.47 -0.19
CA GLN A 176 4.36 -26.71 -0.81
C GLN A 176 3.23 -26.46 -1.81
N SER A 177 2.31 -25.54 -1.51
CA SER A 177 1.25 -25.14 -2.46
C SER A 177 1.82 -24.47 -3.73
N GLN A 178 3.05 -23.99 -3.67
CA GLN A 178 3.80 -23.39 -4.78
C GLN A 178 4.74 -24.39 -5.48
N GLY A 179 4.73 -25.67 -5.09
CA GLY A 179 5.56 -26.72 -5.68
C GLY A 179 6.98 -26.83 -5.09
N CYS A 180 7.30 -26.06 -4.05
CA CYS A 180 8.57 -26.20 -3.35
C CYS A 180 8.49 -27.33 -2.31
N SER A 181 9.44 -28.26 -2.37
CA SER A 181 9.64 -29.29 -1.35
C SER A 181 10.87 -28.96 -0.51
N GLY A 182 10.89 -29.40 0.75
CA GLY A 182 12.00 -29.14 1.67
C GLY A 182 11.63 -29.40 3.12
N ASN A 183 12.64 -29.39 3.99
CA ASN A 183 12.43 -29.40 5.44
C ASN A 183 11.77 -28.07 5.86
N PRO A 184 10.76 -28.07 6.75
CA PRO A 184 10.17 -26.83 7.28
C PRO A 184 11.19 -25.82 7.80
N ALA A 185 12.26 -26.29 8.44
CA ALA A 185 13.36 -25.45 8.92
C ALA A 185 14.09 -24.73 7.77
N GLU A 186 14.47 -25.47 6.72
CA GLU A 186 15.13 -24.94 5.51
C GLU A 186 14.27 -23.90 4.82
N LEU A 187 12.97 -24.20 4.65
CA LEU A 187 12.02 -23.31 4.00
C LEU A 187 11.83 -22.02 4.81
N THR A 188 11.86 -22.09 6.15
CA THR A 188 11.79 -20.92 7.02
C THR A 188 13.06 -20.10 6.94
N VAL A 189 14.24 -20.73 6.88
CA VAL A 189 15.52 -20.05 6.61
C VAL A 189 15.42 -19.27 5.30
N MET A 190 14.96 -19.92 4.23
CA MET A 190 14.78 -19.29 2.91
C MET A 190 13.84 -18.07 2.97
N MET A 191 12.67 -18.19 3.62
CA MET A 191 11.76 -17.06 3.84
C MET A 191 12.46 -15.87 4.48
N THR A 192 13.28 -16.09 5.52
CA THR A 192 13.93 -15.00 6.26
C THR A 192 15.13 -14.37 5.54
N GLN A 193 15.53 -14.86 4.36
CA GLN A 193 16.68 -14.30 3.62
C GLN A 193 16.40 -12.88 3.13
N SER A 194 15.17 -12.57 2.75
CA SER A 194 14.74 -11.23 2.34
C SER A 194 14.59 -10.26 3.51
N TRP A 195 14.61 -10.74 4.75
CA TRP A 195 14.35 -9.89 5.91
C TRP A 195 15.45 -8.86 6.11
N ARG A 196 15.02 -7.63 6.39
CA ARG A 196 15.86 -6.48 6.74
C ARG A 196 15.28 -5.81 7.97
N LEU A 197 16.17 -5.28 8.81
CA LEU A 197 15.81 -4.51 9.98
C LEU A 197 16.38 -3.10 9.81
N SER A 198 15.56 -2.09 10.04
CA SER A 198 15.96 -0.69 9.91
C SER A 198 15.61 0.07 11.19
N TYR A 199 16.54 0.90 11.66
CA TYR A 199 16.27 1.86 12.73
C TYR A 199 15.43 3.02 12.20
N ILE A 200 14.44 3.44 12.99
CA ILE A 200 13.50 4.50 12.63
C ILE A 200 13.23 5.38 13.85
N GLU A 201 13.59 6.66 13.77
CA GLU A 201 13.33 7.66 14.82
C GLU A 201 11.88 8.13 14.83
N THR A 202 11.03 7.60 15.71
CA THR A 202 9.62 8.02 15.67
C THR A 202 9.44 9.37 16.37
N LYS A 203 9.11 10.41 15.60
CA LYS A 203 8.72 11.73 16.11
C LYS A 203 7.23 11.91 15.84
N ASN A 204 6.38 11.43 16.75
CA ASN A 204 4.93 11.64 16.64
C ASN A 204 4.47 12.77 17.57
N LEU A 205 3.43 13.47 17.14
CA LEU A 205 2.85 14.69 17.75
C LEU A 205 2.39 14.57 19.21
N ASP A 206 2.30 13.36 19.76
CA ASP A 206 1.84 13.09 21.13
C ASP A 206 3.00 12.83 22.12
N ASP A 207 4.24 13.19 21.76
CA ASP A 207 5.45 13.22 22.62
C ASP A 207 5.92 11.87 23.23
N ASP A 208 5.18 10.78 23.02
CA ASP A 208 5.33 9.57 23.83
C ASP A 208 5.98 8.37 23.11
N LYS A 209 6.84 8.57 22.11
CA LYS A 209 7.44 7.43 21.39
C LYS A 209 8.92 7.57 21.08
N GLY A 210 9.68 6.59 21.57
CA GLY A 210 11.08 6.39 21.26
C GLY A 210 11.31 5.76 19.88
N PRO A 211 12.58 5.45 19.55
CA PRO A 211 12.92 4.82 18.29
C PRO A 211 12.33 3.40 18.18
N VAL A 212 12.17 2.93 16.94
CA VAL A 212 11.71 1.57 16.64
C VAL A 212 12.65 0.89 15.64
N PHE A 213 12.71 -0.44 15.72
CA PHE A 213 13.23 -1.27 14.64
C PHE A 213 12.07 -1.73 13.74
N LEU A 214 12.12 -1.38 12.45
CA LEU A 214 11.14 -1.83 11.46
C LEU A 214 11.66 -3.09 10.75
N LEU A 215 10.94 -4.19 10.91
CA LEU A 215 11.20 -5.44 10.20
C LEU A 215 10.44 -5.46 8.87
N THR A 216 11.19 -5.51 7.78
CA THR A 216 10.65 -5.68 6.42
C THR A 216 11.13 -6.99 5.81
N GLY A 217 10.39 -7.52 4.84
CA GLY A 217 10.74 -8.72 4.11
C GLY A 217 9.82 -8.96 2.93
N GLU A 218 10.32 -9.66 1.92
CA GLU A 218 9.54 -10.05 0.75
C GLU A 218 8.43 -11.05 1.16
N PRO A 219 7.17 -10.84 0.72
CA PRO A 219 6.09 -11.80 0.95
C PRO A 219 6.36 -13.14 0.26
N ILE A 220 6.24 -14.25 1.00
CA ILE A 220 6.37 -15.61 0.41
C ILE A 220 5.08 -16.15 -0.23
N THR A 221 4.04 -15.33 -0.31
CA THR A 221 2.74 -15.69 -0.91
C THR A 221 2.04 -14.44 -1.38
N TYR A 222 1.20 -14.54 -2.42
CA TYR A 222 0.32 -13.47 -2.88
C TYR A 222 -1.07 -13.50 -2.22
N ASN A 223 -1.35 -14.53 -1.40
CA ASN A 223 -2.59 -14.61 -0.65
C ASN A 223 -2.49 -13.70 0.60
N LEU A 224 -3.34 -12.68 0.64
CA LEU A 224 -3.35 -11.68 1.71
C LEU A 224 -3.58 -12.30 3.10
N ASP A 225 -4.49 -13.25 3.23
CA ASP A 225 -4.84 -13.87 4.52
C ASP A 225 -3.66 -14.66 5.08
N LEU A 226 -2.94 -15.38 4.20
CA LEU A 226 -1.78 -16.17 4.58
C LEU A 226 -0.58 -15.30 4.95
N HIS A 227 -0.37 -14.22 4.20
CA HIS A 227 0.65 -13.23 4.53
C HIS A 227 0.36 -12.55 5.88
N GLN A 228 -0.90 -12.17 6.13
CA GLN A 228 -1.32 -11.62 7.42
C GLN A 228 -1.17 -12.62 8.56
N ALA A 229 -1.47 -13.90 8.33
CA ALA A 229 -1.28 -14.97 9.31
C ALA A 229 0.20 -15.12 9.69
N ILE A 230 1.12 -15.15 8.72
CA ILE A 230 2.57 -15.18 8.99
C ILE A 230 2.98 -13.98 9.83
N ALA A 231 2.60 -12.76 9.41
CA ALA A 231 2.94 -11.55 10.14
C ALA A 231 2.39 -11.58 11.57
N ALA A 232 1.18 -12.11 11.78
CA ALA A 232 0.58 -12.27 13.11
C ALA A 232 1.35 -13.28 13.99
N HIS A 233 1.88 -14.36 13.43
CA HIS A 233 2.75 -15.28 14.16
C HIS A 233 4.09 -14.62 14.54
N ILE A 234 4.72 -13.90 13.60
CA ILE A 234 5.97 -13.17 13.85
C ILE A 234 5.80 -12.13 14.97
N ARG A 235 4.66 -11.43 15.02
CA ARG A 235 4.36 -10.45 16.07
C ARG A 235 4.26 -11.05 17.48
N LYS A 236 4.01 -12.35 17.59
CA LYS A 236 3.90 -13.07 18.87
C LYS A 236 5.24 -13.63 19.35
N LEU A 237 6.29 -13.53 18.55
CA LEU A 237 7.62 -14.03 18.93
C LEU A 237 8.15 -13.25 20.14
N ARG A 238 8.74 -13.99 21.09
CA ARG A 238 9.47 -13.41 22.22
C ARG A 238 10.94 -13.29 21.83
N ILE A 239 11.35 -12.09 21.47
CA ILE A 239 12.71 -11.84 21.00
C ILE A 239 13.48 -11.13 22.10
N HIS A 240 14.65 -11.69 22.44
CA HIS A 240 15.60 -11.08 23.35
C HIS A 240 16.88 -10.78 22.60
N VAL A 241 17.40 -9.57 22.78
CA VAL A 241 18.68 -9.12 22.25
C VAL A 241 19.55 -8.81 23.46
N ASN A 242 20.64 -9.56 23.61
CA ASN A 242 21.40 -9.65 24.86
C ASN A 242 20.48 -10.10 26.03
N TYR A 243 20.07 -9.17 26.88
CA TYR A 243 19.17 -9.41 28.02
C TYR A 243 17.90 -8.55 27.97
N GLN A 244 17.69 -7.82 26.89
CA GLN A 244 16.58 -6.89 26.74
C GLN A 244 15.56 -7.47 25.76
N GLN A 245 14.28 -7.36 26.13
CA GLN A 245 13.20 -7.84 25.29
C GLN A 245 12.82 -6.80 24.24
N LEU A 246 12.72 -7.22 22.98
CA LEU A 246 12.06 -6.44 21.94
C LEU A 246 10.55 -6.60 22.08
N ILE A 247 9.85 -5.47 22.23
CA ILE A 247 8.40 -5.43 22.39
C ILE A 247 7.78 -5.11 21.03
N ASN A 248 6.80 -5.89 20.61
CA ASN A 248 6.08 -5.62 19.37
C ASN A 248 5.24 -4.34 19.49
N VAL A 249 5.26 -3.50 18.46
CA VAL A 249 4.37 -2.34 18.36
C VAL A 249 3.14 -2.76 17.55
N ASP A 250 1.99 -2.90 18.21
CA ASP A 250 0.73 -3.31 17.58
C ASP A 250 0.29 -2.40 16.42
N LYS A 251 0.71 -1.13 16.47
CA LYS A 251 0.43 -0.14 15.43
C LYS A 251 1.66 0.09 14.58
N ILE A 252 1.63 -0.45 13.35
CA ILE A 252 2.60 -0.07 12.32
C ILE A 252 2.50 1.44 12.11
N ILE A 253 3.60 2.14 12.40
CA ILE A 253 3.72 3.57 12.18
C ILE A 253 3.74 3.78 10.67
N ARG A 254 2.78 4.57 10.18
CA ARG A 254 2.71 4.91 8.76
C ARG A 254 3.12 6.36 8.61
N CYS A 255 3.81 6.69 7.53
CA CYS A 255 4.01 8.07 7.13
C CYS A 255 2.66 8.80 7.08
N ASP A 256 2.56 9.97 7.70
CA ASP A 256 1.32 10.74 7.70
C ASP A 256 1.02 11.35 6.33
N TRP A 257 2.04 11.61 5.53
CA TRP A 257 1.92 12.29 4.24
C TRP A 257 1.55 11.35 3.11
N CYS A 258 2.20 10.19 3.01
CA CYS A 258 1.95 9.24 1.90
C CYS A 258 1.34 7.91 2.34
N LYS A 259 1.18 7.69 3.67
CA LYS A 259 0.65 6.44 4.26
C LYS A 259 1.48 5.19 3.98
N ASN A 260 2.67 5.35 3.41
CA ASN A 260 3.66 4.28 3.29
C ASN A 260 4.10 3.84 4.69
N GLN A 261 4.28 2.53 4.87
CA GLN A 261 4.71 1.92 6.12
C GLN A 261 6.24 1.81 6.23
N ASN A 262 6.94 2.02 5.12
CA ASN A 262 8.38 1.80 5.01
C ASN A 262 9.23 3.00 5.47
N HIS A 263 8.61 4.13 5.80
CA HIS A 263 9.31 5.33 6.28
C HIS A 263 8.37 6.20 7.13
N LEU A 264 8.96 7.16 7.83
CA LEU A 264 8.23 8.13 8.63
C LEU A 264 7.84 9.37 7.84
N SER A 265 6.98 10.19 8.45
CA SER A 265 6.52 11.46 7.91
C SER A 265 7.68 12.40 7.58
N HIS A 266 8.64 12.61 8.50
CA HIS A 266 9.77 13.53 8.24
C HIS A 266 10.81 12.98 7.25
N ALA A 267 10.88 11.66 7.05
CA ALA A 267 11.77 11.02 6.07
C ALA A 267 11.02 10.69 4.77
N CYS A 268 9.85 11.29 4.58
CA CYS A 268 9.02 11.02 3.43
C CYS A 268 9.67 11.62 2.18
N PRO A 269 9.85 10.84 1.10
CA PRO A 269 10.49 11.33 -0.12
C PRO A 269 9.56 12.28 -0.91
N PHE A 270 8.27 12.31 -0.58
CA PHE A 270 7.43 13.41 -1.03
C PHE A 270 7.97 14.67 -0.39
N LEU A 271 8.29 15.66 -1.24
CA LEU A 271 8.80 16.99 -0.87
C LEU A 271 8.25 17.39 0.50
N GLU A 272 9.13 17.82 1.41
CA GLU A 272 8.75 18.58 2.59
C GLU A 272 7.96 19.75 2.04
N VAL A 273 6.66 19.53 2.01
CA VAL A 273 5.79 20.55 1.58
C VAL A 273 5.92 21.58 2.67
N ASP A 274 6.28 22.81 2.29
CA ASP A 274 6.20 23.94 3.19
C ASP A 274 4.92 23.81 4.01
N SER A 275 4.93 24.21 5.28
CA SER A 275 3.78 24.03 6.17
C SER A 275 2.54 24.84 5.73
N THR A 276 2.47 25.24 4.47
CA THR A 276 1.40 25.91 3.77
C THR A 276 0.75 25.04 2.70
N TRP A 277 1.45 24.05 2.11
CA TRP A 277 0.87 23.19 1.07
C TRP A 277 0.40 21.83 1.63
N TYR A 278 -0.68 21.89 2.39
CA TYR A 278 -1.46 20.70 2.72
C TYR A 278 -2.58 20.63 1.71
N GLY A 279 -2.61 19.56 0.89
CA GLY A 279 -3.56 19.40 -0.21
C GLY A 279 -5.02 19.74 0.17
N PRO A 280 -5.88 19.98 -0.83
CA PRO A 280 -7.21 20.53 -0.61
C PRO A 280 -7.96 19.77 0.47
N SER A 281 -8.53 20.51 1.43
CA SER A 281 -9.44 19.93 2.42
C SER A 281 -10.61 19.22 1.72
N THR A 282 -11.27 18.26 2.39
CA THR A 282 -12.48 17.62 1.82
C THR A 282 -13.47 18.67 1.31
N GLU A 283 -13.57 19.81 2.02
CA GLU A 283 -14.47 20.90 1.66
C GLU A 283 -14.01 21.68 0.41
N GLU A 284 -12.71 21.96 0.28
CA GLU A 284 -12.18 22.59 -0.94
C GLU A 284 -12.33 21.70 -2.17
N LEU A 285 -12.10 20.39 -2.03
CA LEU A 285 -12.28 19.44 -3.11
C LEU A 285 -13.77 19.36 -3.52
N ARG A 286 -14.66 19.31 -2.53
CA ARG A 286 -16.12 19.34 -2.75
C ARG A 286 -16.53 20.60 -3.49
N LEU A 287 -16.05 21.76 -3.06
CA LEU A 287 -16.31 23.04 -3.72
C LEU A 287 -15.76 23.07 -5.15
N GLN A 288 -14.61 22.46 -5.42
CA GLN A 288 -14.08 22.32 -6.78
C GLN A 288 -14.95 21.39 -7.64
N MET A 289 -15.36 20.23 -7.11
CA MET A 289 -16.24 19.28 -7.80
C MET A 289 -17.62 19.88 -8.12
N MET A 290 -18.17 20.71 -7.22
CA MET A 290 -19.44 21.40 -7.43
C MET A 290 -19.35 22.58 -8.40
N LYS A 291 -18.18 23.21 -8.56
CA LYS A 291 -17.98 24.29 -9.54
C LYS A 291 -17.83 23.78 -10.97
N SER A 292 -17.49 22.51 -11.16
CA SER A 292 -17.51 21.81 -12.44
C SER A 292 -18.92 21.33 -12.81
N ASP A 293 -19.89 22.25 -12.86
CA ASP A 293 -21.16 21.95 -13.52
C ASP A 293 -20.87 21.58 -14.99
N PRO A 294 -21.45 20.49 -15.53
CA PRO A 294 -21.32 20.19 -16.95
C PRO A 294 -21.84 21.38 -17.76
N PRO A 295 -21.23 21.69 -18.94
CA PRO A 295 -21.66 22.80 -19.77
C PRO A 295 -23.19 22.73 -19.96
N LYS A 296 -23.90 23.76 -19.50
CA LYS A 296 -25.38 23.82 -19.51
C LYS A 296 -25.97 23.57 -20.90
N ASP A 297 -25.16 23.70 -21.94
CA ASP A 297 -25.51 23.44 -23.33
C ASP A 297 -25.76 21.96 -23.64
N ALA A 298 -25.12 21.02 -22.93
CA ALA A 298 -25.35 19.59 -23.12
C ALA A 298 -26.72 19.12 -22.58
N LEU A 299 -27.18 19.74 -21.48
CA LEU A 299 -28.49 19.43 -20.89
C LEU A 299 -29.65 20.04 -21.68
N ARG A 300 -29.43 21.15 -22.39
CA ARG A 300 -30.48 21.78 -23.21
C ARG A 300 -30.85 20.95 -24.43
N LYS A 301 -29.86 20.31 -25.07
CA LYS A 301 -30.08 19.46 -26.26
C LYS A 301 -30.84 18.17 -25.93
N ARG A 302 -30.53 17.53 -24.79
CA ARG A 302 -31.21 16.30 -24.35
C ARG A 302 -32.68 16.52 -23.96
N LYS A 303 -33.01 17.71 -23.45
CA LYS A 303 -34.39 18.07 -23.07
C LYS A 303 -35.28 18.40 -24.28
N GLU A 304 -34.70 18.84 -25.39
CA GLU A 304 -35.42 19.00 -26.67
C GLU A 304 -35.64 17.67 -27.39
N GLU A 305 -34.69 16.74 -27.35
CA GLU A 305 -34.87 15.41 -27.97
C GLU A 305 -35.87 14.53 -27.20
N SER A 306 -35.90 14.59 -25.86
CA SER A 306 -36.86 13.80 -25.06
C SER A 306 -38.32 14.24 -25.20
N LYS A 307 -38.58 15.50 -25.60
CA LYS A 307 -39.97 15.99 -25.79
C LYS A 307 -40.62 15.49 -27.09
N ASN A 308 -39.85 14.94 -28.02
CA ASN A 308 -40.38 14.46 -29.30
C ASN A 308 -40.60 12.94 -29.38
N ALA A 309 -40.28 12.17 -28.33
CA ALA A 309 -40.33 10.70 -28.37
C ALA A 309 -41.54 10.05 -27.69
N ASP A 310 -42.29 10.74 -26.83
CA ASP A 310 -43.28 10.10 -25.95
C ASP A 310 -44.71 10.08 -26.49
N GLY A 311 -44.83 9.60 -27.72
CA GLY A 311 -46.10 9.46 -28.43
C GLY A 311 -46.41 8.04 -28.89
N ARG A 312 -46.22 6.99 -28.06
CA ARG A 312 -46.90 5.69 -28.33
C ARG A 312 -46.88 4.66 -27.18
N SER A 313 -48.10 4.34 -26.76
CA SER A 313 -48.63 3.00 -26.46
C SER A 313 -48.28 2.27 -25.15
N LYS A 314 -49.30 2.28 -24.27
CA LYS A 314 -49.93 1.20 -23.49
C LYS A 314 -49.50 -0.28 -23.73
N HIS A 315 -49.85 -1.06 -22.69
CA HIS A 315 -49.82 -2.53 -22.48
C HIS A 315 -48.45 -3.05 -22.01
N GLY A 316 -48.28 -3.67 -20.84
CA GLY A 316 -49.19 -4.33 -19.92
C GLY A 316 -48.70 -5.77 -19.72
N LYS A 317 -48.23 -6.13 -18.52
CA LYS A 317 -48.35 -7.46 -17.91
C LYS A 317 -47.66 -7.50 -16.54
N LYS A 318 -48.48 -7.68 -15.51
CA LYS A 318 -48.06 -8.20 -14.20
C LYS A 318 -47.59 -9.63 -14.38
N ASN A 319 -46.47 -10.00 -13.76
CA ASN A 319 -46.20 -11.38 -13.38
C ASN A 319 -45.58 -11.38 -11.98
N ASP A 320 -46.38 -11.88 -11.03
CA ASP A 320 -45.97 -12.29 -9.71
C ASP A 320 -45.06 -13.52 -9.81
N ILE A 321 -43.86 -13.47 -9.25
CA ILE A 321 -43.02 -14.65 -9.02
C ILE A 321 -42.70 -14.71 -7.53
N SER A 322 -43.48 -15.54 -6.84
CA SER A 322 -43.29 -15.99 -5.47
C SER A 322 -42.02 -16.85 -5.36
N TRP A 323 -41.07 -16.43 -4.53
CA TRP A 323 -39.90 -17.23 -4.14
C TRP A 323 -40.21 -18.03 -2.86
N SER A 324 -40.31 -19.35 -3.00
CA SER A 324 -40.39 -20.29 -1.88
C SER A 324 -39.00 -20.62 -1.32
N LYS A 325 -38.91 -20.55 0.01
CA LYS A 325 -37.76 -20.89 0.86
C LYS A 325 -37.35 -22.37 0.72
N VAL A 326 -36.04 -22.63 0.60
CA VAL A 326 -35.45 -23.95 0.87
C VAL A 326 -34.62 -23.88 2.16
N ARG A 327 -34.93 -24.79 3.10
CA ARG A 327 -34.31 -24.90 4.44
C ARG A 327 -32.97 -25.67 4.36
N HIS A 328 -32.01 -25.23 5.17
CA HIS A 328 -30.77 -25.95 5.48
C HIS A 328 -31.02 -27.22 6.30
N GLY A 329 -30.37 -28.32 5.90
CA GLY A 329 -30.15 -29.50 6.73
C GLY A 329 -28.76 -29.46 7.37
N LYS A 330 -28.70 -29.48 8.71
CA LYS A 330 -27.52 -29.83 9.50
C LYS A 330 -27.35 -31.36 9.48
N LYS A 331 -26.11 -31.84 9.34
CA LYS A 331 -25.74 -33.19 9.80
C LYS A 331 -24.68 -33.08 10.90
N GLN A 332 -24.83 -34.00 11.84
CA GLN A 332 -24.11 -34.20 13.09
C GLN A 332 -22.66 -34.65 12.86
#